data_AF-A0A958U847-F1
#
_entry.id   AF-A0A958U847-F1
#
_cell.length_a   1.000
_cell.length_b   1.000
_cell.length_c   1.000
_cell.angle_alpha   90.00
_cell.angle_beta   90.00
_cell.angle_gamma   90.00
#
_symmetry.space_group_name_H-M   'P 1'
#
loop_
_entity.id
_entity.type
_entity.pdbx_description
1 polymer ?
#
loop_
_entity_poly.entity_id
_entity_poly.type
_entity_poly.pdbx_seq_one_letter_code
_entity_poly.pdbx_strand_id
1 'polypeptide(L)'
;MTTTNKPPALFWVIAVIALIWNGMGAMAYIGQQMMTPEALEMLPEAERALYNDIPVWVTSAFAIAVWGGVLGAILMLLRKKLAKTIFLISLLGIIVQMIYNFFISGAMDVYGPGGMIMPVMVIIIGIFLVWYCTQATTKGWLK
;
A
#
# COMPACT_ATOMS: atom_id res chain seq x y z
N MET A 1 -4.29 -18.26 -35.62
CA MET A 1 -4.03 -16.81 -35.57
C MET A 1 -3.52 -16.47 -34.19
N THR A 2 -2.26 -16.07 -34.04
CA THR A 2 -1.70 -15.61 -32.77
C THR A 2 -2.08 -14.15 -32.56
N THR A 3 -3.27 -13.91 -32.00
CA THR A 3 -3.64 -12.57 -31.53
C THR A 3 -2.71 -12.22 -30.36
N THR A 4 -1.63 -11.51 -30.65
CA THR A 4 -0.74 -10.93 -29.64
C THR A 4 -1.56 -9.90 -28.86
N ASN A 5 -2.08 -10.31 -27.69
CA ASN A 5 -2.86 -9.44 -26.82
C ASN A 5 -1.94 -8.40 -26.17
N LYS A 6 -1.60 -7.37 -26.94
CA LYS A 6 -0.73 -6.27 -26.52
C LYS A 6 -1.51 -5.38 -25.54
N PRO A 7 -0.95 -5.07 -24.36
CA PRO A 7 -1.61 -4.16 -23.44
C PRO A 7 -1.78 -2.76 -24.09
N PRO A 8 -2.92 -2.09 -23.89
CA PRO A 8 -3.12 -0.73 -24.39
C PRO A 8 -2.21 0.27 -23.66
N ALA A 9 -2.04 1.48 -24.20
CA ALA A 9 -1.23 2.52 -23.57
C ALA A 9 -1.66 2.81 -22.11
N LEU A 10 -2.97 2.79 -21.84
CA LEU A 10 -3.52 3.00 -20.50
C LEU A 10 -3.01 1.98 -19.46
N PHE A 11 -2.73 0.73 -19.87
CA PHE A 11 -2.15 -0.26 -18.97
C PHE A 11 -0.80 0.18 -18.42
N TRP A 12 0.05 0.74 -19.28
CA TRP A 12 1.39 1.22 -18.91
C TRP A 12 1.31 2.45 -18.01
N VAL A 13 0.40 3.39 -18.34
CA VAL A 13 0.15 4.56 -17.50
C VAL A 13 -0.27 4.14 -16.09
N ILE A 14 -1.24 3.23 -15.97
CA ILE A 14 -1.69 2.72 -14.67
C ILE A 14 -0.55 2.00 -13.93
N ALA A 15 0.25 1.18 -14.61
CA ALA A 15 1.36 0.46 -13.99
C ALA A 15 2.45 1.41 -13.44
N VAL A 16 2.76 2.50 -14.17
CA VAL A 16 3.71 3.52 -13.70
C VAL A 16 3.15 4.30 -12.52
N ILE A 17 1.88 4.73 -12.60
CA ILE A 17 1.21 5.42 -11.48
C ILE A 17 1.18 4.52 -10.24
N ALA A 18 0.88 3.24 -10.41
CA ALA A 18 0.91 2.26 -9.33
C ALA A 18 2.30 2.15 -8.69
N LEU A 19 3.37 2.15 -9.49
CA LEU A 19 4.73 2.10 -8.97
C LEU A 19 5.08 3.36 -8.16
N ILE A 20 4.74 4.55 -8.68
CA ILE A 20 4.98 5.82 -7.98
C ILE A 20 4.21 5.84 -6.66
N TRP A 21 2.92 5.50 -6.69
CA TRP A 21 2.06 5.47 -5.51
C TRP A 21 2.60 4.54 -4.42
N ASN A 22 2.92 3.29 -4.77
CA ASN A 22 3.45 2.34 -3.80
C ASN A 22 4.87 2.71 -3.34
N GLY A 23 5.66 3.36 -4.21
CA GLY A 23 6.95 3.94 -3.85
C GLY A 23 6.83 5.03 -2.80
N MET A 24 5.83 5.91 -2.88
CA MET A 24 5.53 6.90 -1.83
C MET A 24 5.18 6.22 -0.50
N GLY A 25 4.40 5.13 -0.54
CA GLY A 25 4.12 4.32 0.65
C GLY A 25 5.38 3.72 1.27
N ALA A 26 6.29 3.17 0.45
CA ALA A 26 7.56 2.63 0.92
C ALA A 26 8.46 3.71 1.53
N MET A 27 8.47 4.92 0.96
CA MET A 27 9.17 6.07 1.54
C MET A 27 8.57 6.48 2.90
N ALA A 28 7.24 6.44 3.05
CA ALA A 28 6.59 6.70 4.35
C ALA A 28 6.97 5.63 5.39
N TYR A 29 7.03 4.35 5.00
CA TYR A 29 7.52 3.28 5.89
C TYR A 29 8.96 3.53 6.33
N ILE A 30 9.86 3.84 5.40
CA ILE A 30 11.25 4.14 5.74
C ILE A 30 11.31 5.37 6.65
N GLY A 31 10.56 6.42 6.37
CA GLY A 31 10.48 7.62 7.21
C GLY A 31 10.05 7.29 8.64
N GLN A 32 9.04 6.43 8.81
CA GLN A 32 8.60 5.99 10.13
C GLN A 32 9.69 5.17 10.86
N GLN A 33 10.37 4.26 10.16
CA GLN A 33 11.42 3.42 10.77
C GLN A 33 12.70 4.19 11.10
N MET A 34 12.99 5.25 10.34
CA MET A 34 14.17 6.11 10.53
C MET A 34 13.89 7.31 11.42
N MET A 35 12.70 7.39 12.03
CA MET A 35 12.33 8.50 12.89
C MET A 35 13.19 8.49 14.16
N THR A 36 13.93 9.56 14.40
CA THR A 36 14.82 9.66 15.56
C THR A 36 14.03 10.02 16.83
N PRO A 37 14.57 9.71 18.02
CA PRO A 37 13.95 10.12 19.28
C PRO A 37 13.72 11.63 19.36
N GLU A 38 14.66 12.44 18.87
CA GLU A 38 14.55 13.90 18.88
C GLU A 38 13.40 14.39 17.98
N ALA A 39 13.20 13.74 16.82
CA ALA A 39 12.09 14.05 15.93
C ALA A 39 10.73 13.65 16.54
N LEU A 40 10.68 12.50 17.24
CA LEU A 40 9.51 12.07 18.01
C LEU A 40 9.16 13.06 19.13
N GLU A 41 10.17 13.64 19.78
CA GLU A 41 9.99 14.64 20.83
C GLU A 41 9.43 15.98 20.34
N MET A 42 9.51 16.25 19.03
CA MET A 42 8.87 17.42 18.42
C MET A 42 7.36 17.23 18.19
N LEU A 43 6.86 15.99 18.24
CA LEU A 43 5.43 15.72 18.08
C LEU A 43 4.64 16.07 19.36
N PRO A 44 3.36 16.46 19.21
CA PRO A 44 2.44 16.56 20.33
C PRO A 44 2.39 15.27 21.14
N GLU A 45 2.20 15.36 22.46
CA GLU A 45 2.23 14.21 23.38
C GLU A 45 1.24 13.10 22.95
N ALA A 46 0.03 13.48 22.55
CA ALA A 46 -1.00 12.57 22.09
C ALA A 46 -0.58 11.80 20.82
N GLU A 47 0.13 12.44 19.89
CA GLU A 47 0.63 11.78 18.68
C GLU A 47 1.83 10.89 18.99
N ARG A 48 2.74 11.37 19.84
CA ARG A 48 3.93 10.62 20.26
C ARG A 48 3.58 9.28 20.92
N ALA A 49 2.52 9.27 21.74
CA ALA A 49 2.03 8.05 22.37
C ALA A 49 1.64 6.97 21.33
N LEU A 50 1.04 7.38 20.20
CA LEU A 50 0.66 6.45 19.13
C LEU A 50 1.87 5.78 18.47
N TYR A 51 3.02 6.46 18.42
CA TYR A 51 4.25 5.92 17.83
C TYR A 51 5.02 4.99 18.76
N ASN A 52 5.02 5.27 20.06
CA ASN A 52 5.77 4.47 21.04
C ASN A 52 5.19 3.06 21.22
N ASP A 53 3.88 2.92 21.05
CA ASP A 53 3.17 1.66 21.35
C ASP A 53 2.84 0.84 20.11
N ILE A 54 3.42 1.13 18.93
CA ILE A 54 3.12 0.38 17.70
C ILE A 54 3.64 -1.06 17.82
N PRO A 55 2.75 -2.08 17.80
CA PRO A 55 3.17 -3.46 17.88
C PRO A 55 3.93 -3.89 16.63
N VAL A 56 4.89 -4.82 16.82
CA VAL A 56 5.71 -5.37 15.73
C VAL A 56 4.86 -5.98 14.60
N TRP A 57 3.70 -6.57 14.91
CA TRP A 57 2.82 -7.15 13.89
C TRP A 57 2.18 -6.07 12.99
N VAL A 58 1.94 -4.86 13.50
CA VAL A 58 1.42 -3.72 12.71
C VAL A 58 2.51 -3.19 11.80
N THR A 59 3.72 -3.01 12.32
CA THR A 59 4.88 -2.59 11.52
C THR A 59 5.16 -3.61 10.41
N SER A 60 5.05 -4.91 10.71
CA SER A 60 5.19 -5.99 9.73
C SER A 60 4.09 -5.93 8.66
N ALA A 61 2.83 -5.68 9.06
CA ALA A 61 1.72 -5.51 8.13
C ALA A 61 1.93 -4.29 7.20
N PHE A 62 2.45 -3.18 7.74
CA PHE A 62 2.79 -2.00 6.95
C PHE A 62 3.92 -2.30 5.95
N ALA A 63 4.97 -3.01 6.38
CA ALA A 63 6.04 -3.45 5.49
C ALA A 63 5.50 -4.31 4.34
N ILE A 64 4.64 -5.28 4.64
CA ILE A 64 3.99 -6.15 3.64
C ILE A 64 3.12 -5.33 2.67
N ALA A 65 2.37 -4.36 3.20
CA ALA A 65 1.54 -3.48 2.39
C ALA A 65 2.36 -2.72 1.35
N VAL A 66 3.40 -2.01 1.77
CA VAL A 66 4.15 -1.11 0.88
C VAL A 66 5.11 -1.86 -0.03
N TRP A 67 5.88 -2.82 0.49
CA TRP A 67 6.85 -3.57 -0.31
C TRP A 67 6.16 -4.56 -1.23
N GLY A 68 5.06 -5.17 -0.78
CA GLY A 68 4.18 -5.95 -1.64
C GLY A 68 3.60 -5.07 -2.75
N GLY A 69 3.17 -3.85 -2.44
CA GLY A 69 2.66 -2.89 -3.43
C GLY A 69 3.69 -2.52 -4.50
N VAL A 70 4.92 -2.21 -4.08
CA VAL A 70 6.05 -1.89 -4.98
C VAL A 70 6.38 -3.09 -5.87
N LEU A 71 6.55 -4.27 -5.27
CA LEU A 71 6.86 -5.50 -6.01
C LEU A 71 5.73 -5.86 -6.99
N GLY A 72 4.47 -5.70 -6.57
CA GLY A 72 3.30 -5.90 -7.42
C GLY A 72 3.32 -4.98 -8.64
N ALA A 73 3.63 -3.70 -8.44
CA ALA A 73 3.71 -2.72 -9.53
C ALA A 73 4.87 -3.01 -10.49
N ILE A 74 6.04 -3.42 -9.98
CA ILE A 74 7.16 -3.88 -10.81
C ILE A 74 6.75 -5.11 -11.63
N LEU A 75 6.14 -6.12 -11.00
CA LEU A 75 5.67 -7.32 -11.69
C LEU A 75 4.61 -6.99 -12.75
N MET A 76 3.76 -6.00 -12.50
CA MET A 76 2.77 -5.51 -13.46
C MET A 76 3.45 -4.88 -14.69
N LEU A 77 4.46 -4.04 -14.50
CA LEU A 77 5.28 -3.49 -15.60
C LEU A 77 6.02 -4.60 -16.38
N LEU A 78 6.50 -5.62 -15.67
CA LEU A 78 7.10 -6.83 -16.27
C LEU A 78 6.06 -7.80 -16.86
N ARG A 79 4.78 -7.45 -16.79
CA ARG A 79 3.64 -8.21 -17.29
C ARG A 79 3.55 -9.64 -16.75
N LYS A 80 3.88 -9.86 -15.48
CA LYS A 80 3.81 -11.17 -14.82
C LYS A 80 2.45 -11.35 -14.13
N LYS A 81 1.81 -12.51 -14.30
CA LYS A 81 0.56 -12.86 -13.58
C LYS A 81 0.70 -12.81 -12.06
N LEU A 82 1.92 -13.03 -11.57
CA LEU A 82 2.24 -12.95 -10.14
C LEU A 82 1.93 -11.58 -9.52
N ALA A 83 1.87 -10.50 -10.32
CA ALA A 83 1.48 -9.18 -9.87
C ALA A 83 0.14 -9.19 -9.11
N LYS A 84 -0.85 -9.96 -9.59
CA LYS A 84 -2.16 -10.09 -8.91
C LYS A 84 -2.01 -10.62 -7.49
N THR A 85 -1.28 -11.74 -7.33
CA THR A 85 -1.10 -12.39 -6.03
C THR A 85 -0.34 -11.49 -5.06
N ILE A 86 0.69 -10.80 -5.54
CA ILE A 86 1.49 -9.89 -4.72
C ILE A 86 0.67 -8.66 -4.30
N PHE A 87 -0.14 -8.07 -5.19
CA PHE A 87 -1.07 -7.00 -4.81
C PHE A 87 -2.14 -7.47 -3.82
N LEU A 88 -2.59 -8.72 -3.90
CA LEU A 88 -3.51 -9.28 -2.92
C LEU A 88 -2.87 -9.38 -1.53
N ILE A 89 -1.62 -9.84 -1.46
CA ILE A 89 -0.84 -9.89 -0.20
C ILE A 89 -0.65 -8.49 0.37
N SER A 90 -0.30 -7.51 -0.48
CA SER A 90 -0.21 -6.10 -0.11
C SER A 90 -1.54 -5.58 0.47
N LEU A 91 -2.67 -5.87 -0.20
CA LEU A 91 -3.99 -5.48 0.28
C LEU A 91 -4.34 -6.09 1.65
N LEU A 92 -3.95 -7.34 1.91
CA LEU A 92 -4.11 -7.94 3.24
C LEU A 92 -3.29 -7.19 4.30
N GLY A 93 -2.05 -6.80 3.98
CA GLY A 93 -1.24 -5.95 4.86
C GLY A 93 -1.91 -4.60 5.16
N ILE A 94 -2.48 -3.95 4.14
CA ILE A 94 -3.24 -2.70 4.30
C ILE A 94 -4.42 -2.90 5.24
N ILE A 95 -5.20 -3.97 5.06
CA ILE A 95 -6.38 -4.26 5.90
C ILE A 95 -5.98 -4.48 7.35
N VAL A 96 -4.93 -5.26 7.60
CA VAL A 96 -4.43 -5.52 8.97
C VAL A 96 -3.96 -4.21 9.63
N GLN A 97 -3.21 -3.38 8.90
CA GLN A 97 -2.78 -2.08 9.39
C GLN A 97 -3.97 -1.15 9.67
N MET A 98 -4.99 -1.15 8.82
CA MET A 98 -6.19 -0.34 9.01
C MET A 98 -6.97 -0.76 10.26
N ILE A 99 -7.16 -2.07 10.47
CA ILE A 99 -7.86 -2.59 11.65
C ILE A 99 -7.20 -2.06 12.93
N TYR A 100 -5.87 -2.08 12.99
CA TYR A 100 -5.15 -1.50 14.12
C TYR A 100 -5.43 -0.01 14.28
N ASN A 101 -5.26 0.78 13.21
CA ASN A 101 -5.37 2.23 13.29
C ASN A 101 -6.78 2.72 13.63
N PHE A 102 -7.82 1.99 13.21
CA PHE A 102 -9.20 2.42 13.39
C PHE A 102 -9.81 1.92 14.70
N PHE A 103 -9.43 0.72 15.15
CA PHE A 103 -10.12 0.05 16.24
C PHE A 103 -9.23 -0.17 17.49
N ILE A 104 -7.90 -0.08 17.36
CA ILE A 104 -6.98 -0.50 18.44
C ILE A 104 -6.10 0.66 18.90
N SER A 105 -5.55 1.47 18.00
CA SER A 105 -4.52 2.47 18.35
C SER A 105 -5.04 3.71 19.07
N GLY A 106 -6.35 3.99 19.03
CA GLY A 106 -6.91 5.28 19.48
C GLY A 106 -6.57 6.46 18.56
N ALA A 107 -5.99 6.21 17.37
CA ALA A 107 -5.60 7.25 16.43
C ALA A 107 -6.79 8.12 15.94
N MET A 108 -8.01 7.56 16.00
CA MET A 108 -9.25 8.29 15.71
C MET A 108 -9.51 9.45 16.67
N ASP A 109 -9.17 9.29 17.95
CA ASP A 109 -9.39 10.32 18.97
C ASP A 109 -8.34 11.44 18.85
N VAL A 110 -7.15 11.11 18.33
CA VAL A 110 -6.04 12.05 18.18
C VAL A 110 -6.11 12.83 16.86
N TYR A 111 -6.23 12.11 15.73
CA TYR A 111 -6.21 12.73 14.39
C TYR A 111 -7.60 13.17 13.90
N GLY A 112 -8.66 12.74 14.58
CA GLY A 112 -10.04 13.03 14.20
C GLY A 112 -10.43 12.44 12.84
N PRO A 113 -11.60 12.82 12.30
CA PRO A 113 -12.12 12.25 11.06
C PRO A 113 -11.27 12.51 9.82
N GLY A 114 -10.50 13.60 9.81
CA GLY A 114 -9.58 13.94 8.71
C GLY A 114 -8.42 12.95 8.57
N GLY A 115 -7.99 12.34 9.68
CA GLY A 115 -6.93 11.32 9.68
C GLY A 115 -7.29 10.04 8.91
N MET A 116 -8.58 9.81 8.65
CA MET A 116 -9.05 8.61 7.95
C MET A 116 -8.92 8.68 6.43
N ILE A 117 -8.74 9.88 5.85
CA ILE A 117 -8.79 10.07 4.40
C ILE A 117 -7.69 9.25 3.70
N MET A 118 -6.46 9.32 4.22
CA MET A 118 -5.31 8.60 3.64
C MET A 118 -5.48 7.07 3.73
N PRO A 119 -5.77 6.47 4.89
CA PRO A 119 -6.02 5.02 4.99
C PRO A 119 -7.13 4.52 4.06
N VAL A 120 -8.24 5.24 3.96
CA VAL A 120 -9.36 4.88 3.07
C VAL A 120 -8.92 4.91 1.60
N MET A 121 -8.19 5.95 1.20
CA MET A 121 -7.65 6.07 -0.15
C MET A 121 -6.67 4.92 -0.49
N VAL A 122 -5.80 4.54 0.45
CA VAL A 122 -4.86 3.42 0.28
C VAL A 122 -5.61 2.10 0.02
N ILE A 123 -6.73 1.86 0.71
CA ILE A 123 -7.56 0.66 0.50
C ILE A 123 -8.23 0.68 -0.87
N ILE A 124 -8.83 1.81 -1.25
CA ILE A 124 -9.50 1.95 -2.56
C ILE A 124 -8.50 1.65 -3.68
N ILE A 125 -7.28 2.19 -3.59
CA ILE A 125 -6.23 1.95 -4.57
C ILE A 125 -5.78 0.49 -4.53
N GLY A 126 -5.59 -0.10 -3.35
CA GLY A 126 -5.23 -1.51 -3.21
C GLY A 126 -6.25 -2.45 -3.85
N ILE A 127 -7.55 -2.25 -3.59
CA ILE A 127 -8.64 -3.01 -4.21
C ILE A 127 -8.64 -2.81 -5.72
N PHE A 128 -8.51 -1.56 -6.19
CA PHE A 128 -8.45 -1.25 -7.61
C PHE A 128 -7.29 -1.99 -8.31
N LEU A 129 -6.09 -2.02 -7.73
CA LEU A 129 -4.93 -2.69 -8.32
C LEU A 129 -5.10 -4.21 -8.42
N VAL A 130 -5.68 -4.85 -7.39
CA VAL A 130 -6.01 -6.29 -7.41
C VAL A 130 -7.05 -6.58 -8.49
N TRP A 131 -8.12 -5.78 -8.55
CA TRP A 131 -9.17 -5.91 -9.57
C TRP A 131 -8.60 -5.71 -10.98
N TYR A 132 -7.81 -4.65 -11.18
CA TYR A 132 -7.23 -4.31 -12.47
C TYR A 132 -6.25 -5.39 -12.95
N CYS A 133 -5.41 -5.94 -12.06
CA CYS A 133 -4.53 -7.07 -12.39
C CYS A 133 -5.31 -8.34 -12.74
N THR A 134 -6.47 -8.56 -12.10
CA THR A 134 -7.36 -9.68 -12.45
C THR A 134 -7.89 -9.51 -13.87
N GLN A 135 -8.38 -8.32 -14.22
CA GLN A 135 -8.85 -8.00 -15.57
C GLN A 135 -7.71 -8.03 -16.61
N ALA A 136 -6.52 -7.57 -16.27
CA ALA A 136 -5.35 -7.63 -17.15
C ALA A 136 -4.88 -9.08 -17.37
N THR A 137 -5.06 -9.97 -16.39
CA THR A 137 -4.77 -11.40 -16.53
C THR A 137 -5.77 -12.09 -17.44
N THR A 138 -7.09 -11.85 -17.27
CA THR A 138 -8.13 -12.44 -18.14
C THR A 138 -8.01 -11.99 -19.58
N LYS A 139 -7.58 -10.73 -19.81
CA LYS A 139 -7.25 -10.19 -21.13
C LYS A 139 -5.90 -10.66 -21.68
N GLY A 140 -5.14 -11.49 -20.96
CA GLY A 140 -3.82 -11.98 -21.40
C GLY A 140 -2.72 -10.91 -21.47
N TRP A 141 -2.94 -9.75 -20.86
CA TRP A 141 -1.95 -8.68 -20.77
C TRP A 141 -0.82 -9.06 -19.80
N LEU A 142 -1.18 -9.72 -18.70
CA LEU A 142 -0.26 -10.37 -17.75
C LEU A 142 -0.08 -11.85 -18.12
N LYS A 143 1.16 -12.32 -18.14
CA LYS A 143 1.57 -13.66 -18.59
C LYS A 143 2.05 -14.55 -17.46
#